data_AF-A0A1Q6JUS4-F1
#
_entry.id   AF-A0A1Q6JUS4-F1
#
_cell.length_a   1.000
_cell.length_b   1.000
_cell.length_c   1.000
_cell.angle_alpha   90.00
_cell.angle_beta   90.00
_cell.angle_gamma   90.00
#
_symmetry.space_group_name_H-M   'P 1'
#
loop_
_entity.id
_entity.type
_entity.pdbx_description
1 polymer ?
#
loop_
_entity_poly.entity_id
_entity_poly.type
_entity_poly.pdbx_seq_one_letter_code
_entity_poly.pdbx_strand_id
1 'polypeptide(L)'
;MEKIYTSKKHIILFFMIVVTLIFANIVYASYVNNISVKYSTISGEMICNIDVDKNDSYVVNGIPYVIVTVKNYDMDNNITSVDIDYNLTIKNKDGYNGTYIWQKINDVDNTKYDEGTNSYSEQVITKTYSLGNKNKEEEKFKIFIKSSLESYEDLGFNIELNSIQKNMQ
;
A
#
# COMPACT_ATOMS: atom_id res chain seq x y z
N MET A 1 -35.62 -16.97 -44.70
CA MET A 1 -34.18 -17.15 -44.41
C MET A 1 -33.71 -16.23 -43.25
N GLU A 2 -34.55 -15.98 -42.23
CA GLU A 2 -34.23 -14.99 -41.17
C GLU A 2 -33.84 -15.57 -39.80
N LYS A 3 -34.15 -16.85 -39.52
CA LYS A 3 -33.93 -17.42 -38.17
C LYS A 3 -32.46 -17.74 -37.82
N ILE A 4 -31.57 -17.81 -38.81
CA ILE A 4 -30.16 -18.21 -38.58
C ILE A 4 -29.32 -17.02 -38.08
N TYR A 5 -29.67 -15.79 -38.45
CA TYR A 5 -28.87 -14.60 -38.14
C TYR A 5 -28.96 -14.18 -36.65
N THR A 6 -30.11 -14.43 -36.01
CA THR A 6 -30.35 -14.04 -34.61
C THR A 6 -29.53 -14.88 -33.63
N SER A 7 -29.36 -16.18 -33.89
CA SER A 7 -28.55 -17.07 -33.02
C SER A 7 -27.06 -16.71 -33.00
N LYS A 8 -26.49 -16.33 -34.16
CA LYS A 8 -25.08 -15.93 -34.28
C LYS A 8 -24.77 -14.65 -33.48
N LYS A 9 -25.71 -13.69 -33.44
CA LYS A 9 -25.58 -12.47 -32.61
C LYS A 9 -25.50 -12.80 -31.12
N HIS A 10 -26.28 -13.77 -30.65
CA HIS A 10 -26.31 -14.14 -29.23
C HIS A 10 -25.04 -14.91 -28.84
N ILE A 11 -24.49 -15.72 -29.75
CA ILE A 11 -23.19 -16.41 -29.56
C ILE A 11 -22.04 -15.40 -29.49
N ILE A 12 -22.02 -14.39 -30.37
CA ILE A 12 -20.99 -13.34 -30.35
C ILE A 12 -21.09 -12.50 -29.06
N LEU A 13 -22.31 -12.12 -28.66
CA LEU A 13 -22.53 -11.36 -27.43
C LEU A 13 -22.10 -12.15 -26.18
N PHE A 14 -22.42 -13.44 -26.13
CA PHE A 14 -21.98 -14.32 -25.05
C PHE A 14 -20.45 -14.42 -24.99
N PHE A 15 -19.80 -14.58 -26.14
CA PHE A 15 -18.33 -14.63 -26.20
C PHE A 15 -17.69 -13.32 -25.73
N MET A 16 -18.27 -12.18 -26.08
CA MET A 16 -17.79 -10.86 -25.64
C MET A 16 -17.87 -10.72 -24.11
N ILE A 17 -18.98 -11.12 -23.50
CA ILE A 17 -19.18 -11.09 -22.04
C ILE A 17 -18.16 -11.99 -21.32
N VAL A 18 -17.96 -13.21 -21.83
CA VAL A 18 -17.00 -14.16 -21.26
C VAL A 18 -15.58 -13.61 -21.33
N VAL A 19 -15.20 -13.00 -22.45
CA VAL A 19 -13.87 -12.38 -22.63
C VAL A 19 -13.68 -11.21 -21.67
N THR A 20 -14.67 -10.32 -21.51
CA THR A 20 -14.60 -9.20 -20.56
C THR A 20 -14.46 -9.69 -19.11
N LEU A 21 -15.17 -10.75 -18.72
CA LEU A 21 -15.07 -11.33 -17.38
C LEU A 21 -13.69 -11.96 -17.11
N ILE A 22 -13.07 -12.60 -18.11
CA ILE A 22 -11.72 -13.16 -17.97
C ILE A 22 -10.69 -12.04 -17.82
N PHE A 23 -10.75 -11.00 -18.66
CA PHE A 23 -9.81 -9.88 -18.57
C PHE A 23 -9.94 -9.08 -17.27
N ALA A 24 -11.15 -8.90 -16.73
CA ALA A 24 -11.35 -8.21 -15.45
C ALA A 24 -10.62 -8.90 -14.29
N ASN A 25 -10.57 -10.24 -14.27
CA ASN A 25 -9.87 -11.00 -13.22
C ASN A 25 -8.33 -10.92 -13.35
N ILE A 26 -7.81 -10.86 -14.58
CA ILE A 26 -6.36 -10.78 -14.82
C ILE A 26 -5.81 -9.43 -14.36
N VAL A 27 -6.54 -8.34 -14.63
CA VAL A 27 -6.14 -6.99 -14.19
C VAL A 27 -6.11 -6.92 -12.66
N TYR A 28 -7.12 -7.46 -11.98
CA TYR A 28 -7.18 -7.49 -10.51
C TYR A 28 -6.01 -8.28 -9.88
N ALA A 29 -5.62 -9.42 -10.47
CA ALA A 29 -4.50 -10.23 -9.97
C ALA A 29 -3.12 -9.58 -10.21
N SER A 30 -2.97 -8.81 -11.29
CA SER A 30 -1.75 -8.01 -11.53
C SER A 30 -1.65 -6.84 -10.54
N TYR A 31 -2.78 -6.19 -10.25
CA TYR A 31 -2.87 -5.05 -9.32
C TYR A 31 -2.41 -5.39 -7.90
N VAL A 32 -2.84 -6.55 -7.37
CA VAL A 32 -2.45 -7.01 -6.01
C VAL A 32 -0.96 -7.39 -5.92
N ASN A 33 -0.33 -7.78 -7.04
CA ASN A 33 1.07 -8.25 -7.06
C ASN A 33 2.14 -7.13 -7.11
N ASN A 34 1.76 -5.86 -7.26
CA ASN A 34 2.73 -4.77 -7.42
C ASN A 34 3.18 -4.09 -6.11
N ILE A 35 2.81 -4.60 -4.93
CA ILE A 35 3.41 -4.17 -3.65
C ILE A 35 4.15 -5.34 -3.03
N SER A 36 5.47 -5.35 -3.16
CA SER A 36 6.31 -6.27 -2.39
C SER A 36 6.64 -5.60 -1.05
N VAL A 37 5.78 -5.78 -0.04
CA VAL A 37 6.14 -5.43 1.34
C VAL A 37 7.17 -6.46 1.81
N LYS A 38 8.45 -6.08 1.87
CA LYS A 38 9.50 -6.95 2.41
C LYS A 38 9.55 -6.81 3.92
N TYR A 39 9.06 -7.83 4.63
CA TYR A 39 9.28 -8.01 6.06
C TYR A 39 10.67 -8.62 6.27
N SER A 40 11.54 -7.95 7.02
CA SER A 40 12.83 -8.49 7.45
C SER A 40 12.82 -8.63 8.97
N THR A 41 12.22 -9.70 9.49
CA THR A 41 12.29 -10.05 10.92
C THR A 41 13.35 -11.12 11.14
N ILE A 42 14.42 -10.76 11.84
CA ILE A 42 15.35 -11.73 12.41
C ILE A 42 14.67 -12.23 13.70
N SER A 43 14.11 -13.45 13.65
CA SER A 43 13.50 -14.23 14.75
C SER A 43 11.98 -14.11 14.99
N GLY A 44 11.24 -15.13 14.53
CA GLY A 44 10.23 -15.88 15.30
C GLY A 44 8.88 -15.26 15.66
N GLU A 45 8.83 -14.04 16.20
CA GLU A 45 7.59 -13.41 16.71
C GLU A 45 7.20 -12.19 15.87
N MET A 46 5.89 -11.91 15.76
CA MET A 46 5.40 -10.68 15.11
C MET A 46 5.83 -9.49 15.96
N ILE A 47 6.78 -8.70 15.45
CA ILE A 47 7.24 -7.47 16.11
C ILE A 47 6.26 -6.33 15.82
N CYS A 48 5.78 -6.19 14.59
CA CYS A 48 4.72 -5.25 14.21
C CYS A 48 4.14 -5.64 12.84
N ASN A 49 2.95 -5.11 12.54
CA ASN A 49 2.26 -5.35 11.27
C ASN A 49 2.19 -4.07 10.43
N ILE A 50 2.26 -4.21 9.11
CA ILE A 50 2.10 -3.12 8.16
C ILE A 50 1.02 -3.49 7.16
N ASP A 51 0.14 -2.54 6.91
CA ASP A 51 -0.98 -2.62 5.98
C ASP A 51 -0.87 -1.46 4.99
N VAL A 52 -1.14 -1.72 3.72
CA VAL A 52 -1.04 -0.72 2.65
C VAL A 52 -2.38 -0.68 1.92
N ASP A 53 -3.14 0.36 2.20
CA ASP A 53 -4.42 0.62 1.57
C ASP A 53 -4.24 1.48 0.31
N LYS A 54 -4.86 1.02 -0.77
CA LYS A 54 -4.80 1.61 -2.10
C LYS A 54 -6.21 1.80 -2.62
N ASN A 55 -6.50 2.98 -3.16
CA ASN A 55 -7.77 3.28 -3.77
C ASN A 55 -7.59 4.30 -4.88
N ASP A 56 -8.24 4.10 -6.02
CA ASP A 56 -8.14 5.02 -7.17
C ASP A 56 -8.68 6.42 -6.87
N SER A 57 -9.54 6.55 -5.85
CA SER A 57 -10.01 7.85 -5.36
C SER A 57 -8.99 8.61 -4.52
N TYR A 58 -7.87 7.98 -4.13
CA TYR A 58 -6.84 8.61 -3.28
C TYR A 58 -5.95 9.53 -4.10
N VAL A 59 -6.48 10.71 -4.39
CA VAL A 59 -5.83 11.75 -5.17
C VAL A 59 -6.03 13.11 -4.52
N VAL A 60 -4.95 13.86 -4.35
CA VAL A 60 -4.99 15.26 -3.89
C VAL A 60 -4.26 16.11 -4.92
N ASN A 61 -4.94 17.12 -5.47
CA ASN A 61 -4.37 18.02 -6.49
C ASN A 61 -3.77 17.26 -7.70
N GLY A 62 -4.44 16.18 -8.13
CA GLY A 62 -3.96 15.33 -9.23
C GLY A 62 -2.77 14.43 -8.88
N ILE A 63 -2.29 14.45 -7.64
CA ILE A 63 -1.20 13.60 -7.16
C ILE A 63 -1.82 12.46 -6.36
N PRO A 64 -1.59 11.21 -6.76
CA PRO A 64 -2.15 10.10 -6.04
C PRO A 64 -1.31 9.74 -4.80
N TYR A 65 -1.95 9.06 -3.85
CA TYR A 65 -1.30 8.59 -2.63
C TYR A 65 -1.83 7.24 -2.18
N VAL A 66 -1.05 6.55 -1.36
CA VAL A 66 -1.47 5.34 -0.64
C VAL A 66 -1.49 5.60 0.86
N ILE A 67 -2.29 4.85 1.62
CA ILE A 67 -2.31 4.93 3.08
C ILE A 67 -1.56 3.72 3.62
N VAL A 68 -0.47 3.99 4.34
CA VAL A 68 0.30 2.96 5.04
C VAL A 68 -0.07 3.01 6.51
N THR A 69 -0.49 1.89 7.08
CA THR A 69 -0.79 1.77 8.51
C THR A 69 0.20 0.82 9.15
N VAL A 70 0.90 1.27 10.19
CA VAL A 70 1.74 0.42 11.03
C VAL A 70 1.00 0.16 12.34
N LYS A 71 0.89 -1.10 12.73
CA LYS A 71 0.10 -1.57 13.87
C LYS A 71 0.96 -2.43 14.79
N ASN A 72 0.71 -2.35 16.09
CA ASN A 72 1.32 -3.23 17.07
C ASN A 72 0.49 -4.51 17.33
N TYR A 73 -0.54 -4.77 16.52
CA TYR A 73 -1.45 -5.89 16.69
C TYR A 73 -1.74 -6.63 15.38
N ASP A 74 -2.08 -7.92 15.48
CA ASP A 74 -2.45 -8.76 14.34
C ASP A 74 -3.95 -8.73 14.02
N MET A 75 -4.37 -9.52 13.02
CA MET A 75 -5.79 -9.62 12.60
C MET A 75 -6.69 -10.20 13.70
N ASP A 76 -6.13 -11.01 14.60
CA ASP A 76 -6.83 -11.61 15.75
C ASP A 76 -6.81 -10.70 16.98
N ASN A 77 -6.24 -9.49 16.85
CA ASN A 77 -6.10 -8.47 17.89
C ASN A 77 -5.07 -8.80 18.98
N ASN A 78 -4.14 -9.71 18.72
CA ASN A 78 -3.02 -9.96 19.62
C ASN A 78 -2.03 -8.80 19.51
N ILE A 79 -1.79 -8.14 20.62
CA ILE A 79 -0.76 -7.08 20.72
C ILE A 79 0.60 -7.77 20.82
N THR A 80 1.57 -7.22 20.12
CA THR A 80 2.98 -7.56 20.24
C THR A 80 3.43 -7.62 21.71
N SER A 81 4.32 -8.56 22.03
CA SER A 81 4.79 -8.82 23.39
C SER A 81 5.73 -7.73 23.93
N VAL A 82 6.29 -6.89 23.05
CA VAL A 82 7.40 -5.98 23.36
C VAL A 82 7.17 -4.59 22.79
N ASP A 83 7.70 -3.56 23.44
CA ASP A 83 7.69 -2.22 22.87
C ASP A 83 8.56 -2.20 21.59
N ILE A 84 8.13 -1.47 20.56
CA ILE A 84 8.81 -1.41 19.26
C ILE A 84 9.19 0.00 18.91
N ASP A 85 10.40 0.18 18.40
CA ASP A 85 10.77 1.35 17.61
C ASP A 85 10.81 0.96 16.13
N TYR A 86 10.22 1.78 15.27
CA TYR A 86 10.19 1.50 13.83
C TYR A 86 10.36 2.76 12.97
N ASN A 87 10.80 2.56 11.73
CA ASN A 87 10.68 3.55 10.67
C ASN A 87 10.27 2.87 9.35
N LEU A 88 9.75 3.67 8.43
CA LEU A 88 9.41 3.24 7.08
C LEU A 88 10.43 3.82 6.11
N THR A 89 10.94 2.96 5.22
CA THR A 89 11.70 3.37 4.05
C THR A 89 10.85 3.14 2.81
N ILE A 90 10.60 4.21 2.05
CA ILE A 90 9.88 4.18 0.79
C ILE A 90 10.89 4.44 -0.31
N LYS A 91 10.98 3.51 -1.28
CA LYS A 91 11.94 3.60 -2.39
C LYS A 91 11.39 2.93 -3.63
N ASN A 92 12.00 3.24 -4.77
CA ASN A 92 11.70 2.58 -6.04
C ASN A 92 11.93 1.06 -5.96
N LYS A 93 11.04 0.30 -6.63
CA LYS A 93 11.31 -1.09 -6.98
C LYS A 93 12.29 -1.12 -8.16
N ASP A 94 13.09 -2.18 -8.27
CA ASP A 94 14.02 -2.33 -9.39
C ASP A 94 13.30 -2.18 -10.74
N GLY A 95 13.82 -1.29 -11.59
CA GLY A 95 13.25 -0.99 -12.91
C GLY A 95 12.15 0.08 -12.92
N TYR A 96 11.79 0.66 -11.77
CA TYR A 96 10.78 1.72 -11.66
C TYR A 96 11.39 3.04 -11.23
N ASN A 97 10.77 4.14 -11.69
CA ASN A 97 11.19 5.49 -11.41
C ASN A 97 10.01 6.30 -10.84
N GLY A 98 10.12 6.63 -9.57
CA GLY A 98 9.16 7.40 -8.81
C GLY A 98 9.88 8.27 -7.78
N THR A 99 9.18 9.31 -7.35
CA THR A 99 9.58 10.19 -6.25
C THR A 99 8.44 10.30 -5.26
N TYR A 100 8.78 10.45 -4.00
CA TYR A 100 7.87 10.25 -2.89
C TYR A 100 7.95 11.42 -1.91
N ILE A 101 6.80 11.71 -1.30
CA ILE A 101 6.73 12.40 0.00
C ILE A 101 5.83 11.61 0.92
N TRP A 102 6.05 11.71 2.23
CA TRP A 102 5.19 11.12 3.23
C TRP A 102 4.60 12.18 4.15
N GLN A 103 3.41 11.90 4.68
CA GLN A 103 2.72 12.71 5.68
C GLN A 103 2.08 11.79 6.73
N LYS A 104 2.43 11.95 8.00
CA LYS A 104 1.76 11.27 9.11
C LYS A 104 0.37 11.87 9.30
N ILE A 105 -0.67 11.05 9.21
CA ILE A 105 -2.06 11.47 9.41
C ILE A 105 -2.27 11.80 10.89
N ASN A 106 -2.94 12.91 11.17
CA ASN A 106 -3.30 13.27 12.54
C ASN A 106 -4.46 12.39 13.04
N ASP A 107 -4.33 11.84 14.25
CA ASP A 107 -5.30 10.90 14.84
C ASP A 107 -6.65 11.55 15.21
N VAL A 108 -6.68 12.86 15.40
CA VAL A 108 -7.89 13.63 15.76
C VAL A 108 -8.60 14.14 14.51
N ASP A 109 -7.83 14.55 13.49
CA ASP A 109 -8.32 15.16 12.27
C ASP A 109 -7.55 14.64 11.05
N ASN A 110 -8.13 13.65 10.37
CA ASN A 110 -7.52 12.97 9.23
C ASN A 110 -7.33 13.87 7.97
N THR A 111 -7.84 15.09 8.00
CA THR A 111 -7.60 16.11 6.98
C THR A 111 -6.26 16.82 7.16
N LYS A 112 -5.68 16.72 8.37
CA LYS A 112 -4.38 17.30 8.73
C LYS A 112 -3.30 16.23 8.80
N TYR A 113 -2.06 16.70 8.80
CA TYR A 113 -0.89 15.88 9.04
C TYR A 113 -0.05 16.50 10.15
N ASP A 114 0.53 15.65 10.99
CA ASP A 114 1.39 16.10 12.10
C ASP A 114 2.80 16.39 11.64
N GLU A 115 3.26 15.64 10.65
CA GLU A 115 4.61 15.73 10.13
C GLU A 115 4.73 15.06 8.77
N GLY A 116 5.85 15.32 8.07
CA GLY A 116 6.10 14.78 6.76
C GLY A 116 7.31 15.41 6.09
N THR A 117 7.46 15.13 4.81
CA THR A 117 8.46 15.72 3.92
C THR A 117 7.79 16.68 2.93
N ASN A 118 8.44 17.81 2.64
CA ASN A 118 7.92 18.80 1.70
C ASN A 118 8.51 18.70 0.29
N SER A 119 9.53 17.86 0.10
CA SER A 119 10.27 17.71 -1.16
C SER A 119 10.25 16.27 -1.63
N TYR A 120 9.90 16.07 -2.89
CA TYR A 120 9.88 14.76 -3.54
C TYR A 120 11.29 14.21 -3.71
N SER A 121 11.50 12.95 -3.36
CA SER A 121 12.78 12.24 -3.46
C SER A 121 12.57 10.79 -3.93
N GLU A 122 13.54 10.22 -4.64
CA GLU A 122 13.52 8.81 -5.08
C GLU A 122 13.50 7.81 -3.93
N GLN A 123 13.93 8.26 -2.75
CA GLN A 123 13.83 7.53 -1.49
C GLN A 123 13.48 8.50 -0.37
N VAL A 124 12.54 8.12 0.47
CA VAL A 124 12.22 8.83 1.72
C VAL A 124 12.20 7.86 2.88
N ILE A 125 12.67 8.33 4.03
CA ILE A 125 12.66 7.59 5.29
C ILE A 125 11.85 8.41 6.28
N THR A 126 10.94 7.78 7.01
CA THR A 126 10.22 8.45 8.09
C THR A 126 11.11 8.69 9.29
N LYS A 127 10.63 9.46 10.27
CA LYS A 127 11.24 9.43 11.59
C LYS A 127 11.05 8.06 12.23
N THR A 128 11.78 7.84 13.33
CA THR A 128 11.53 6.72 14.22
C THR A 128 10.29 7.01 15.06
N TYR A 129 9.35 6.08 15.04
CA TYR A 129 8.18 6.05 15.90
C TYR A 129 8.30 4.92 16.91
N SER A 130 7.48 5.00 17.96
CA SER A 130 7.37 3.94 18.96
C SER A 130 5.93 3.48 19.07
N LEU A 131 5.74 2.17 19.16
CA LEU A 131 4.48 1.57 19.59
C LEU A 131 4.73 0.79 20.88
N GLY A 132 3.88 1.01 21.87
CA GLY A 132 3.91 0.27 23.12
C GLY A 132 3.38 -1.16 22.96
N ASN A 133 3.44 -1.95 24.03
CA ASN A 133 2.88 -3.31 24.07
C ASN A 133 1.63 -3.47 24.96
N LYS A 134 1.12 -2.38 25.56
CA LYS A 134 0.03 -2.43 26.54
C LYS A 134 -1.36 -2.31 25.93
N ASN A 135 -1.49 -1.45 24.92
CA ASN A 135 -2.74 -1.13 24.25
C ASN A 135 -2.56 -1.32 22.75
N LYS A 136 -3.68 -1.43 22.02
CA LYS A 136 -3.62 -1.35 20.56
C LYS A 136 -3.24 0.05 20.13
N GLU A 137 -2.20 0.12 19.33
CA GLU A 137 -1.66 1.35 18.79
C GLU A 137 -1.46 1.16 17.29
N GLU A 138 -1.83 2.19 16.54
CA GLU A 138 -1.63 2.25 15.10
C GLU A 138 -1.27 3.65 14.67
N GLU A 139 -0.51 3.73 13.58
CA GLU A 139 0.00 4.98 13.04
C GLU A 139 -0.21 4.95 11.52
N LYS A 140 -0.74 6.04 10.97
CA LYS A 140 -1.14 6.11 9.56
C LYS A 140 -0.34 7.17 8.81
N PHE A 141 0.05 6.84 7.59
CA PHE A 141 0.87 7.66 6.73
C PHE A 141 0.26 7.75 5.34
N LYS A 142 0.11 8.97 4.80
CA LYS A 142 -0.12 9.17 3.36
C LYS A 142 1.22 9.20 2.66
N ILE A 143 1.41 8.35 1.67
CA ILE A 143 2.59 8.33 0.81
C ILE A 143 2.18 8.81 -0.57
N PHE A 144 2.56 10.03 -0.93
CA PHE A 144 2.26 10.60 -2.23
C PHE A 144 3.33 10.19 -3.23
N ILE A 145 2.89 9.87 -4.44
CA ILE A 145 3.76 9.26 -5.45
C ILE A 145 3.69 10.10 -6.72
N LYS A 146 4.85 10.52 -7.21
CA LYS A 146 5.01 11.09 -8.55
C LYS A 146 5.91 10.19 -9.38
N SER A 147 5.41 9.76 -10.52
CA SER A 147 6.20 9.04 -11.52
C SER A 147 6.07 9.75 -12.87
N SER A 148 7.03 9.50 -13.76
CA SER A 148 6.92 9.88 -15.17
C SER A 148 5.95 8.99 -15.96
N LEU A 149 5.40 7.95 -15.32
CA LEU A 149 4.43 7.03 -15.91
C LEU A 149 3.02 7.63 -15.89
N GLU A 150 2.26 7.41 -16.97
CA GLU A 150 0.91 7.94 -17.15
C GLU A 150 -0.17 7.16 -16.37
N SER A 151 0.15 5.99 -15.83
CA SER A 151 -0.81 5.05 -15.22
C SER A 151 -0.41 4.63 -13.79
N TYR A 152 -1.43 4.46 -12.92
CA TYR A 152 -1.29 4.10 -11.52
C TYR A 152 -0.87 2.64 -11.29
N GLU A 153 -1.19 1.75 -12.25
CA GLU A 153 -0.93 0.31 -12.17
C GLU A 153 0.57 -0.02 -12.27
N ASP A 154 1.36 0.92 -12.79
CA ASP A 154 2.80 0.79 -13.03
C ASP A 154 3.66 1.48 -11.95
N LEU A 155 3.08 1.90 -10.83
CA LEU A 155 3.86 2.47 -9.72
C LEU A 155 4.55 1.33 -8.94
N GLY A 156 5.72 0.91 -9.40
CA GLY A 156 6.57 -0.05 -8.69
C GLY A 156 7.39 0.64 -7.59
N PHE A 157 6.94 0.51 -6.35
CA PHE A 157 7.66 0.99 -5.17
C PHE A 157 7.66 -0.05 -4.06
N ASN A 158 8.64 0.03 -3.18
CA ASN A 158 8.77 -0.80 -2.00
C ASN A 158 8.57 0.06 -0.75
N ILE A 159 7.83 -0.49 0.22
CA ILE A 159 7.80 0.02 1.59
C ILE A 159 8.48 -1.02 2.45
N GLU A 160 9.59 -0.62 3.06
CA GLU A 160 10.35 -1.45 4.00
C GLU A 160 10.08 -0.96 5.41
N LEU A 161 9.58 -1.86 6.26
CA LEU A 161 9.38 -1.63 7.68
C LEU A 161 10.63 -2.09 8.42
N ASN A 162 11.39 -1.14 8.97
CA ASN A 162 12.51 -1.43 9.83
C ASN A 162 12.04 -1.33 11.28
N SER A 163 11.86 -2.47 11.94
CA SER A 163 11.39 -2.55 13.32
C SER A 163 12.44 -3.18 14.22
N ILE A 164 12.63 -2.60 15.40
CA ILE A 164 13.48 -3.12 16.46
C ILE A 164 12.73 -3.17 17.78
N GLN A 165 13.03 -4.18 18.59
CA GLN A 165 12.53 -4.22 19.96
C GLN A 165 13.21 -3.14 20.79
N LYS A 166 12.40 -2.32 21.47
CA LYS A 166 12.85 -1.33 22.44
C LYS A 166 13.32 -2.10 23.68
N ASN A 167 14.62 -2.09 23.94
CA ASN A 167 15.33 -2.87 24.95
C ASN A 167 15.79 -4.29 24.54
N MET A 168 16.47 -4.42 23.39
CA MET A 168 17.47 -5.49 23.26
C MET A 168 18.66 -5.18 24.18
N GLN A 169 18.55 -5.50 25.46
CA GLN A 169 19.69 -5.58 26.40
C GLN A 169 20.13 -7.03 26.54
#